data_AF-A0A397CJA0-F1
#
_entry.id   AF-A0A397CJA0-F1
#
_cell.length_a   1.000
_cell.length_b   1.000
_cell.length_c   1.000
_cell.angle_alpha   90.00
_cell.angle_beta   90.00
_cell.angle_gamma   90.00
#
_symmetry.space_group_name_H-M   'P 1'
#
loop_
_entity.id
_entity.type
_entity.pdbx_description
1 polymer ?
#
loop_
_entity_poly.entity_id
_entity_poly.type
_entity_poly.pdbx_seq_one_letter_code
_entity_poly.pdbx_strand_id
1 'polypeptide(L)'
;MHNCFGQVRHMRGLVSRGFAVVGRGGRCHRSTGFKRAFSTSFSWQDSPLVDRSMCKDVTLVWNDLQVMQDVLTLDEERLLADEAAALLRRRRYEVNHWDQVIVNFKEMETVKWSQEAADILARVRTLPILPQDLEYFPPVHVIDLAEAGYIKPHVDSIKFSGQVVAGLNLLSPAVMRFQEEHGDNRIDLLLPRRSFYCMRGGVRYRYTHEILPGVQHFQGQPVERTRRISIMIRDVFVDL
;
A
#
# COMPACT_ATOMS: atom_id res chain seq x y z
N MET A 1 26.86 -42.76 -1.89
CA MET A 1 27.22 -42.65 -3.32
C MET A 1 27.27 -41.18 -3.69
N HIS A 2 28.40 -40.76 -4.24
CA HIS A 2 28.66 -39.55 -5.04
C HIS A 2 28.61 -38.16 -4.38
N ASN A 3 29.83 -37.74 -3.99
CA ASN A 3 30.34 -36.38 -3.87
C ASN A 3 30.13 -35.53 -5.14
N CYS A 4 30.06 -34.21 -4.97
CA CYS A 4 30.68 -33.27 -5.90
C CYS A 4 31.01 -31.94 -5.20
N PHE A 5 32.25 -31.82 -4.71
CA PHE A 5 32.91 -30.56 -4.37
C PHE A 5 33.90 -30.25 -5.50
N GLY A 6 33.77 -29.10 -6.13
CA GLY A 6 34.69 -28.59 -7.14
C GLY A 6 35.42 -27.34 -6.62
N GLN A 7 36.73 -27.49 -6.39
CA GLN A 7 37.69 -26.40 -6.18
C GLN A 7 38.02 -25.71 -7.51
N VAL A 8 38.23 -24.38 -7.49
CA VAL A 8 39.09 -23.70 -8.47
C VAL A 8 40.07 -22.78 -7.73
N ARG A 9 41.33 -22.88 -8.15
CA ARG A 9 42.55 -22.29 -7.55
C ARG A 9 42.84 -20.86 -8.05
N HIS A 10 43.64 -20.17 -7.24
CA HIS A 10 44.31 -18.87 -7.41
C HIS A 10 44.95 -18.57 -8.77
N MET A 11 45.01 -17.26 -9.08
CA MET A 11 46.15 -16.62 -9.76
C MET A 11 46.45 -15.23 -9.14
N ARG A 12 47.74 -14.92 -8.98
CA ARG A 12 48.34 -13.68 -8.44
C ARG A 12 49.03 -12.89 -9.57
N GLY A 13 49.17 -11.57 -9.38
CA GLY A 13 50.17 -10.67 -10.01
C GLY A 13 49.53 -9.57 -10.89
N LEU A 14 50.03 -8.33 -11.03
CA LEU A 14 51.22 -7.61 -10.52
C LEU A 14 51.02 -6.09 -10.83
N VAL A 15 51.41 -5.23 -9.88
CA VAL A 15 52.00 -3.86 -9.93
C VAL A 15 51.81 -2.93 -11.16
N SER A 16 51.43 -1.66 -10.89
CA SER A 16 52.11 -0.48 -11.46
C SER A 16 51.98 0.77 -10.58
N ARG A 17 53.06 1.58 -10.51
CA ARG A 17 53.22 2.86 -9.78
C ARG A 17 53.15 4.04 -10.75
N GLY A 18 52.72 5.21 -10.30
CA GLY A 18 52.96 6.50 -10.99
C GLY A 18 52.32 7.71 -10.30
N PHE A 19 53.16 8.65 -9.84
CA PHE A 19 52.85 9.95 -9.23
C PHE A 19 52.61 11.04 -10.29
N ALA A 20 51.79 12.07 -10.01
CA ALA A 20 52.16 13.52 -10.01
C ALA A 20 50.97 14.52 -10.10
N VAL A 21 50.82 15.29 -9.02
CA VAL A 21 50.47 16.71 -8.73
C VAL A 21 49.94 17.71 -9.79
N VAL A 22 49.16 18.69 -9.26
CA VAL A 22 48.85 20.10 -9.67
C VAL A 22 47.50 20.24 -10.41
N GLY A 23 46.54 21.13 -10.08
CA GLY A 23 46.37 22.18 -9.07
C GLY A 23 45.19 23.11 -9.46
N ARG A 24 44.60 23.77 -8.44
CA ARG A 24 43.75 24.99 -8.46
C ARG A 24 42.37 24.95 -9.15
N GLY A 25 41.35 25.33 -8.38
CA GLY A 25 40.07 25.78 -8.93
C GLY A 25 38.93 25.81 -7.91
N GLY A 26 39.08 26.58 -6.82
CA GLY A 26 37.96 26.84 -5.92
C GLY A 26 36.84 27.58 -6.65
N ARG A 27 35.66 26.98 -6.69
CA ARG A 27 34.39 27.67 -6.87
C ARG A 27 33.37 27.03 -5.94
N CYS A 28 33.18 27.67 -4.79
CA CYS A 28 32.10 27.37 -3.87
C CYS A 28 30.80 27.83 -4.54
N HIS A 29 30.17 26.96 -5.33
CA HIS A 29 28.77 27.15 -5.68
C HIS A 29 27.96 26.78 -4.45
N ARG A 30 27.48 27.82 -3.75
CA ARG A 30 26.33 27.68 -2.86
C ARG A 30 25.18 27.15 -3.70
N SER A 31 24.97 25.84 -3.69
CA SER A 31 23.73 25.23 -4.10
C SER A 31 22.69 25.55 -3.04
N THR A 32 22.12 26.74 -3.09
CA THR A 32 20.79 27.01 -2.51
C THR A 32 19.76 26.33 -3.42
N GLY A 33 19.83 25.01 -3.48
CA GLY A 33 18.77 24.16 -4.01
C GLY A 33 17.90 23.76 -2.83
N PHE A 34 16.94 24.62 -2.47
CA PHE A 34 15.80 24.17 -1.69
C PHE A 34 15.20 23.00 -2.47
N LYS A 35 15.26 21.79 -1.91
CA LYS A 35 14.72 20.58 -2.51
C LYS A 35 13.28 20.87 -2.92
N ARG A 36 13.04 20.96 -4.23
CA ARG A 36 11.68 21.02 -4.78
C ARG A 36 10.97 19.78 -4.26
N ALA A 37 9.99 19.98 -3.38
CA ALA A 37 9.29 18.89 -2.71
C ALA A 37 8.82 17.90 -3.76
N PHE A 38 9.23 16.64 -3.62
CA PHE A 38 8.85 15.53 -4.49
C PHE A 38 7.38 15.13 -4.24
N SER A 39 6.46 16.10 -4.23
CA SER A 39 5.04 15.81 -4.11
C SER A 39 4.48 15.42 -5.47
N THR A 40 3.90 14.23 -5.53
CA THR A 40 3.14 13.75 -6.69
C THR A 40 1.67 14.07 -6.47
N SER A 41 0.86 14.14 -7.53
CA SER A 41 -0.60 14.28 -7.40
C SER A 41 -1.28 13.15 -6.60
N PHE A 42 -0.55 12.07 -6.32
CA PHE A 42 -1.01 10.94 -5.51
C PHE A 42 -0.79 11.14 -4.01
N SER A 43 0.05 12.09 -3.60
CA SER A 43 0.37 12.40 -2.20
C SER A 43 -0.87 12.83 -1.42
N TRP A 44 -0.96 12.41 -0.16
CA TRP A 44 -1.99 12.87 0.77
C TRP A 44 -2.04 14.39 0.96
N GLN A 45 -0.96 15.09 0.62
CA GLN A 45 -0.88 16.55 0.75
C GLN A 45 -1.64 17.27 -0.37
N ASP A 46 -1.71 16.66 -1.56
CA ASP A 46 -2.19 17.29 -2.80
C ASP A 46 -3.37 16.56 -3.45
N SER A 47 -3.64 15.31 -3.07
CA SER A 47 -4.73 14.52 -3.64
C SER A 47 -6.09 15.07 -3.22
N PRO A 48 -7.03 15.30 -4.15
CA PRO A 48 -8.40 15.72 -3.81
C PRO A 48 -9.20 14.62 -3.10
N LEU A 49 -8.71 13.38 -3.12
CA LEU A 49 -9.32 12.25 -2.40
C LEU A 49 -8.93 12.21 -0.92
N VAL A 50 -8.10 13.14 -0.46
CA VAL A 50 -7.68 13.19 0.93
C VAL A 50 -8.22 14.47 1.59
N ASP A 51 -9.04 14.28 2.61
CA ASP A 51 -9.39 15.34 3.55
C ASP A 51 -8.41 15.32 4.72
N ARG A 52 -7.50 16.29 4.69
CA ARG A 52 -6.51 16.53 5.73
C ARG A 52 -6.81 17.77 6.58
N SER A 53 -8.04 18.29 6.52
CA SER A 53 -8.44 19.50 7.27
C SER A 53 -8.24 19.37 8.79
N MET A 54 -8.28 18.13 9.30
CA MET A 54 -8.09 17.78 10.70
C MET A 54 -6.69 17.22 11.01
N CYS A 55 -5.73 17.30 10.09
CA CYS A 55 -4.37 16.81 10.29
C CYS A 55 -3.37 17.96 10.33
N LYS A 56 -2.71 18.13 11.48
CA LYS A 56 -1.65 19.10 11.74
C LYS A 56 -0.30 18.44 12.04
N ASP A 57 -0.19 17.12 11.89
CA ASP A 57 1.05 16.38 12.08
C ASP A 57 2.09 16.81 11.02
N VAL A 58 3.07 17.60 11.46
CA VAL A 58 4.18 18.10 10.63
C VAL A 58 5.27 17.05 10.39
N THR A 59 5.20 15.90 11.07
CA THR A 59 6.17 14.82 10.92
C THR A 59 5.81 13.88 9.78
N LEU A 60 4.56 13.91 9.30
CA LEU A 60 4.13 13.16 8.12
C LEU A 60 4.83 13.69 6.87
N VAL A 61 5.29 12.78 6.03
CA VAL A 61 5.92 13.09 4.75
C VAL A 61 5.01 12.76 3.58
N TRP A 62 5.28 13.36 2.41
CA TRP A 62 4.43 13.32 1.21
C TRP A 62 4.00 11.91 0.77
N ASN A 63 4.75 10.88 1.16
CA ASN A 63 4.51 9.52 0.74
C ASN A 63 4.01 8.58 1.84
N ASP A 64 3.72 9.07 3.04
CA ASP A 64 3.15 8.25 4.12
C ASP A 64 1.76 7.72 3.76
N LEU A 65 1.01 8.48 2.95
CA LEU A 65 -0.23 8.03 2.35
C LEU A 65 -0.30 8.52 0.90
N GLN A 66 -0.62 7.61 -0.01
CA GLN A 66 -0.79 7.92 -1.43
C GLN A 66 -2.01 7.18 -1.99
N VAL A 67 -2.68 7.78 -2.98
CA VAL A 67 -3.82 7.19 -3.67
C VAL A 67 -3.79 7.52 -5.17
N MET A 68 -4.06 6.50 -5.99
CA MET A 68 -4.25 6.61 -7.44
C MET A 68 -5.69 6.24 -7.79
N GLN A 69 -6.27 6.95 -8.74
CA GLN A 69 -7.60 6.66 -9.31
C GLN A 69 -7.47 5.92 -10.63
N ASP A 70 -8.55 5.21 -11.00
CA ASP A 70 -8.69 4.58 -12.31
C ASP A 70 -7.47 3.74 -12.74
N VAL A 71 -6.89 3.00 -11.79
CA VAL A 71 -5.74 2.13 -12.08
C VAL A 71 -6.15 0.86 -12.85
N LEU A 72 -7.45 0.57 -12.85
CA LEU A 72 -8.09 -0.49 -13.62
C LEU A 72 -9.05 0.09 -14.65
N THR A 73 -9.26 -0.64 -15.74
CA THR A 73 -10.43 -0.50 -16.59
C THR A 73 -11.67 -1.10 -15.91
N LEU A 74 -12.85 -0.86 -16.50
CA LEU A 74 -14.11 -1.47 -16.04
C LEU A 74 -14.08 -3.01 -16.14
N ASP A 75 -13.50 -3.54 -17.21
CA ASP A 75 -13.46 -4.99 -17.45
C ASP A 75 -12.47 -5.67 -16.50
N GLU A 76 -11.33 -5.03 -16.22
CA GLU A 76 -10.35 -5.51 -15.25
C GLU A 76 -10.93 -5.54 -13.83
N GLU A 77 -11.66 -4.49 -13.43
CA GLU A 77 -12.37 -4.46 -12.15
C GLU A 77 -13.38 -5.61 -12.05
N ARG A 78 -14.16 -5.82 -13.12
CA ARG A 78 -15.18 -6.87 -13.17
C ARG A 78 -14.54 -8.25 -13.06
N LEU A 79 -13.49 -8.53 -13.82
CA LEU A 79 -12.78 -9.81 -13.80
C LEU A 79 -12.25 -10.13 -12.39
N LEU A 80 -11.52 -9.19 -11.79
CA LEU A 80 -10.97 -9.38 -10.45
C LEU A 80 -12.07 -9.57 -9.39
N ALA A 81 -13.15 -8.80 -9.47
CA ALA A 81 -14.25 -8.92 -8.52
C ALA A 81 -15.03 -10.24 -8.65
N ASP A 82 -15.27 -10.70 -9.89
CA ASP A 82 -15.96 -11.97 -10.15
C ASP A 82 -15.11 -13.16 -9.70
N GLU A 83 -13.80 -13.15 -9.95
CA GLU A 83 -12.87 -14.17 -9.46
C GLU A 83 -12.74 -14.16 -7.94
N ALA A 84 -12.57 -12.99 -7.32
CA ALA A 84 -12.57 -12.85 -5.85
C ALA A 84 -13.85 -13.42 -5.23
N ALA A 85 -15.01 -13.09 -5.79
CA ALA A 85 -16.31 -13.60 -5.34
C ALA A 85 -16.42 -15.12 -5.51
N ALA A 86 -15.88 -15.68 -6.60
CA ALA A 86 -15.85 -17.12 -6.84
C ALA A 86 -14.97 -17.85 -5.82
N LEU A 87 -13.79 -17.33 -5.51
CA LEU A 87 -12.86 -17.87 -4.52
C LEU A 87 -13.47 -17.87 -3.11
N LEU A 88 -14.20 -16.81 -2.75
CA LEU A 88 -14.85 -16.65 -1.45
C LEU A 88 -16.26 -17.27 -1.37
N ARG A 89 -16.79 -17.86 -2.46
CA ARG A 89 -18.19 -18.29 -2.56
C ARG A 89 -18.64 -19.23 -1.44
N ARG A 90 -17.76 -20.15 -1.04
CA ARG A 90 -18.05 -21.16 0.01
C ARG A 90 -17.87 -20.63 1.44
N ARG A 91 -17.25 -19.46 1.61
CA ARG A 91 -17.13 -18.80 2.92
C ARG A 91 -18.44 -18.10 3.27
N ARG A 92 -18.80 -18.17 4.55
CA ARG A 92 -19.92 -17.39 5.11
C ARG A 92 -19.38 -16.04 5.55
N TYR A 93 -20.24 -15.02 5.52
CA TYR A 93 -19.89 -13.76 6.14
C TYR A 93 -19.68 -13.98 7.65
N GLU A 94 -18.53 -13.58 8.13
CA GLU A 94 -18.16 -13.63 9.54
C GLU A 94 -18.71 -12.39 10.22
N VAL A 95 -19.54 -12.61 11.25
CA VAL A 95 -20.15 -11.50 11.99
C VAL A 95 -19.10 -10.84 12.89
N ASN A 96 -18.13 -11.60 13.41
CA ASN A 96 -16.94 -11.13 14.10
C ASN A 96 -15.81 -12.18 13.99
N HIS A 97 -14.57 -11.71 13.84
CA HIS A 97 -13.35 -12.52 13.96
C HIS A 97 -12.80 -12.47 15.41
N TRP A 98 -11.79 -13.28 15.75
CA TRP A 98 -11.28 -13.37 17.13
C TRP A 98 -10.59 -12.07 17.60
N ASP A 99 -10.05 -11.27 16.68
CA ASP A 99 -9.50 -9.94 16.93
C ASP A 99 -10.57 -8.82 16.89
N GLN A 100 -11.80 -9.16 16.47
CA GLN A 100 -12.98 -8.28 16.37
C GLN A 100 -12.81 -7.02 15.52
N VAL A 101 -11.80 -6.96 14.64
CA VAL A 101 -11.52 -5.76 13.83
C VAL A 101 -12.48 -5.65 12.65
N ILE A 102 -12.71 -6.74 11.93
CA ILE A 102 -13.54 -6.75 10.71
C ILE A 102 -14.92 -7.35 11.02
N VAL A 103 -15.98 -6.71 10.50
CA VAL A 103 -17.37 -7.07 10.74
C VAL A 103 -18.09 -7.32 9.42
N ASN A 104 -18.87 -8.41 9.35
CA ASN A 104 -19.69 -8.82 8.21
C ASN A 104 -18.89 -8.90 6.90
N PHE A 105 -17.86 -9.75 6.92
CA PHE A 105 -16.87 -9.89 5.86
C PHE A 105 -16.58 -11.36 5.49
N LYS A 106 -15.94 -11.57 4.35
CA LYS A 106 -15.26 -12.83 4.01
C LYS A 106 -13.83 -12.48 3.61
N GLU A 107 -12.87 -13.31 3.99
CA GLU A 107 -11.50 -13.07 3.55
C GLU A 107 -10.74 -14.36 3.23
N MET A 108 -9.66 -14.19 2.46
CA MET A 108 -8.64 -15.22 2.29
C MET A 108 -7.33 -14.66 1.75
N GLU A 109 -6.24 -15.33 2.07
CA GLU A 109 -4.97 -15.21 1.35
C GLU A 109 -4.96 -16.15 0.15
N THR A 110 -4.55 -15.67 -1.03
CA THR A 110 -4.54 -16.51 -2.23
C THR A 110 -3.54 -16.06 -3.29
N VAL A 111 -2.97 -17.04 -3.99
CA VAL A 111 -2.23 -16.88 -5.26
C VAL A 111 -3.03 -17.40 -6.46
N LYS A 112 -4.20 -17.97 -6.21
CA LYS A 112 -5.00 -18.68 -7.22
C LYS A 112 -5.86 -17.68 -8.00
N TRP A 113 -5.33 -17.20 -9.11
CA TRP A 113 -5.99 -16.31 -10.06
C TRP A 113 -5.88 -16.90 -11.46
N SER A 114 -6.78 -16.54 -12.38
CA SER A 114 -6.54 -16.79 -13.79
C SER A 114 -5.27 -16.07 -14.26
N GLN A 115 -4.72 -16.47 -15.41
CA GLN A 115 -3.54 -15.79 -15.96
C GLN A 115 -3.82 -14.30 -16.21
N GLU A 116 -5.01 -13.97 -16.73
CA GLU A 116 -5.41 -12.59 -17.01
C GLU A 116 -5.52 -11.76 -15.71
N ALA A 117 -6.14 -12.30 -14.67
CA ALA A 117 -6.19 -11.66 -13.35
C ALA A 117 -4.79 -11.51 -12.72
N ALA A 118 -3.93 -12.52 -12.87
CA ALA A 118 -2.55 -12.46 -12.40
C ALA A 118 -1.73 -11.37 -13.11
N ASP A 119 -1.91 -11.19 -14.42
CA ASP A 119 -1.23 -10.16 -15.20
C ASP A 119 -1.67 -8.74 -14.76
N ILE A 120 -2.96 -8.56 -14.47
CA ILE A 120 -3.49 -7.30 -13.90
C ILE A 120 -2.86 -7.03 -12.52
N LEU A 121 -2.84 -8.02 -11.63
CA LEU A 121 -2.24 -7.87 -10.29
C LEU A 121 -0.73 -7.62 -10.38
N ALA A 122 -0.02 -8.21 -11.35
CA ALA A 122 1.37 -7.93 -11.63
C ALA A 122 1.58 -6.47 -12.07
N ARG A 123 0.72 -5.94 -12.95
CA ARG A 123 0.73 -4.51 -13.34
C ARG A 123 0.42 -3.59 -12.16
N VAL A 124 -0.50 -3.95 -11.28
CA VAL A 124 -0.80 -3.18 -10.05
C VAL A 124 0.44 -3.09 -9.16
N ARG A 125 1.25 -4.16 -9.07
CA ARG A 125 2.51 -4.16 -8.29
C ARG A 125 3.60 -3.24 -8.86
N THR A 126 3.51 -2.83 -10.12
CA THR A 126 4.46 -1.87 -10.72
C THR A 126 3.97 -0.41 -10.64
N LEU A 127 2.85 -0.14 -9.96
CA LEU A 127 2.33 1.22 -9.82
C LEU A 127 3.29 2.10 -9.01
N PRO A 128 3.43 3.40 -9.35
CA PRO A 128 4.46 4.28 -8.79
C PRO A 128 4.34 4.57 -7.29
N ILE A 129 3.16 4.34 -6.70
CA ILE A 129 2.96 4.53 -5.25
C ILE A 129 3.42 3.32 -4.43
N LEU A 130 3.74 2.20 -5.07
CA LEU A 130 4.25 0.99 -4.43
C LEU A 130 5.79 0.95 -4.51
N PRO A 131 6.52 0.92 -3.39
CA PRO A 131 7.99 0.85 -3.40
C PRO A 131 8.51 -0.40 -4.12
N GLN A 132 9.47 -0.24 -5.03
CA GLN A 132 9.95 -1.34 -5.87
C GLN A 132 11.17 -2.07 -5.27
N ASP A 133 11.72 -1.53 -4.18
CA ASP A 133 12.87 -2.05 -3.44
C ASP A 133 12.48 -2.98 -2.28
N LEU A 134 11.18 -3.24 -2.09
CA LEU A 134 10.65 -4.13 -1.06
C LEU A 134 10.31 -5.51 -1.61
N GLU A 135 10.44 -6.53 -0.76
CA GLU A 135 9.94 -7.88 -1.05
C GLU A 135 8.48 -7.98 -0.61
N TYR A 136 7.59 -8.43 -1.50
CA TYR A 136 6.17 -8.56 -1.22
C TYR A 136 5.73 -10.01 -1.04
N PHE A 137 4.74 -10.23 -0.18
CA PHE A 137 4.08 -11.52 -0.10
C PHE A 137 3.51 -11.90 -1.48
N PRO A 138 3.82 -13.12 -2.00
CA PRO A 138 3.23 -13.57 -3.25
C PRO A 138 1.70 -13.68 -3.19
N PRO A 139 1.09 -14.28 -2.13
CA PRO A 139 -0.35 -14.22 -1.94
C PRO A 139 -0.82 -12.78 -1.71
N VAL A 140 -2.00 -12.47 -2.23
CA VAL A 140 -2.73 -11.24 -1.90
C VAL A 140 -3.84 -11.56 -0.91
N HIS A 141 -4.15 -10.60 -0.04
CA HIS A 141 -5.24 -10.72 0.92
C HIS A 141 -6.51 -10.15 0.32
N VAL A 142 -7.51 -11.00 0.07
CA VAL A 142 -8.80 -10.58 -0.48
C VAL A 142 -9.80 -10.46 0.64
N ILE A 143 -10.42 -9.29 0.77
CA ILE A 143 -11.48 -9.00 1.74
C ILE A 143 -12.74 -8.58 0.97
N ASP A 144 -13.83 -9.31 1.17
CA ASP A 144 -15.16 -9.00 0.66
C ASP A 144 -16.03 -8.54 1.82
N LEU A 145 -16.33 -7.24 1.86
CA LEU A 145 -17.22 -6.63 2.84
C LEU A 145 -18.65 -6.57 2.27
N ALA A 146 -19.60 -7.07 3.05
CA ALA A 146 -21.00 -6.81 2.77
C ALA A 146 -21.32 -5.31 2.86
N GLU A 147 -22.50 -4.90 2.39
CA GLU A 147 -22.98 -3.53 2.50
C GLU A 147 -23.04 -3.04 3.95
N ALA A 148 -23.48 -3.88 4.90
CA ALA A 148 -23.42 -3.55 6.32
C ALA A 148 -22.06 -3.83 6.99
N GLY A 149 -21.07 -4.33 6.24
CA GLY A 149 -19.74 -4.67 6.75
C GLY A 149 -18.82 -3.47 6.86
N TYR A 150 -17.90 -3.51 7.81
CA TYR A 150 -16.97 -2.41 8.09
C TYR A 150 -15.71 -2.94 8.77
N ILE A 151 -14.70 -2.08 8.87
CA ILE A 151 -13.43 -2.40 9.53
C ILE A 151 -13.27 -1.37 10.66
N LYS A 152 -13.13 -1.83 11.90
CA LYS A 152 -12.90 -0.96 13.07
C LYS A 152 -11.51 -0.33 13.06
N PRO A 153 -11.29 0.77 13.82
CA PRO A 153 -9.96 1.35 13.99
C PRO A 153 -8.94 0.34 14.49
N HIS A 154 -7.85 0.17 13.76
CA HIS A 154 -6.74 -0.71 14.14
C HIS A 154 -5.42 -0.30 13.47
N VAL A 155 -4.31 -0.80 14.01
CA VAL A 155 -2.98 -0.74 13.39
C VAL A 155 -2.59 -2.13 12.93
N ASP A 156 -2.17 -2.27 11.68
CA ASP A 156 -1.74 -3.55 11.14
C ASP A 156 -0.46 -4.04 11.83
N SER A 157 -0.53 -5.30 12.29
CA SER A 157 0.59 -5.96 12.93
C SER A 157 1.80 -6.05 12.00
N ILE A 158 2.95 -5.62 12.52
CA ILE A 158 4.24 -5.73 11.82
C ILE A 158 4.63 -7.17 11.47
N LYS A 159 4.04 -8.16 12.14
CA LYS A 159 4.29 -9.59 11.84
C LYS A 159 3.71 -10.02 10.50
N PHE A 160 2.73 -9.28 9.97
CA PHE A 160 1.98 -9.64 8.76
C PHE A 160 2.09 -8.58 7.65
N SER A 161 2.79 -7.47 7.91
CA SER A 161 3.13 -6.42 6.95
C SER A 161 4.38 -5.69 7.40
N GLY A 162 5.33 -5.46 6.50
CA GLY A 162 6.53 -4.69 6.78
C GLY A 162 6.27 -3.18 6.78
N GLN A 163 6.89 -2.48 5.84
CA GLN A 163 6.84 -1.04 5.65
C GLN A 163 5.55 -0.54 5.00
N VAL A 164 4.84 -1.40 4.27
CA VAL A 164 3.76 -1.01 3.37
C VAL A 164 2.53 -1.89 3.54
N VAL A 165 1.38 -1.22 3.56
CA VAL A 165 0.08 -1.85 3.30
C VAL A 165 -0.58 -1.08 2.17
N ALA A 166 -0.92 -1.78 1.10
CA ALA A 166 -1.57 -1.20 -0.06
C ALA A 166 -2.83 -1.98 -0.42
N GLY A 167 -3.83 -1.30 -0.98
CA GLY A 167 -5.12 -1.92 -1.25
C GLY A 167 -5.76 -1.41 -2.55
N LEU A 168 -6.17 -2.36 -3.39
CA LEU A 168 -6.99 -2.11 -4.56
C LEU A 168 -8.46 -2.12 -4.16
N ASN A 169 -9.23 -1.11 -4.56
CA ASN A 169 -10.63 -0.95 -4.19
C ASN A 169 -11.56 -1.30 -5.36
N LEU A 170 -12.48 -2.25 -5.17
CA LEU A 170 -13.38 -2.77 -6.21
C LEU A 170 -14.85 -2.63 -5.78
N LEU A 171 -15.74 -2.60 -6.77
CA LEU A 171 -17.22 -2.63 -6.68
C LEU A 171 -17.90 -1.38 -6.12
N SER A 172 -17.42 -0.85 -5.00
CA SER A 172 -18.09 0.25 -4.30
C SER A 172 -17.08 1.22 -3.69
N PRO A 173 -17.37 2.55 -3.68
CA PRO A 173 -16.52 3.49 -2.97
C PRO A 173 -16.59 3.27 -1.46
N ALA A 174 -15.58 3.75 -0.75
CA ALA A 174 -15.60 3.81 0.71
C ALA A 174 -14.77 4.98 1.23
N VAL A 175 -15.04 5.41 2.46
CA VAL A 175 -14.21 6.31 3.23
C VAL A 175 -13.37 5.47 4.19
N MET A 176 -12.06 5.58 4.03
CA MET A 176 -11.08 5.08 4.98
C MET A 176 -10.67 6.23 5.90
N ARG A 177 -10.77 6.05 7.20
CA ARG A 177 -10.37 7.06 8.19
C ARG A 177 -9.09 6.63 8.87
N PHE A 178 -8.16 7.57 9.00
CA PHE A 178 -6.94 7.44 9.78
C PHE A 178 -7.02 8.34 11.00
N GLN A 179 -6.88 7.77 12.19
CA GLN A 179 -6.88 8.50 13.47
C GLN A 179 -5.60 8.21 14.23
N GLU A 180 -4.86 9.25 14.60
CA GLU A 180 -3.64 9.11 15.39
C GLU A 180 -3.94 8.43 16.73
N GLU A 181 -3.17 7.40 17.11
CA GLU A 181 -3.40 6.64 18.33
C GLU A 181 -3.27 7.48 19.60
N HIS A 182 -2.39 8.49 19.56
CA HIS A 182 -2.04 9.33 20.70
C HIS A 182 -2.15 10.82 20.36
N GLY A 183 -3.22 11.20 19.65
CA GLY A 183 -3.49 12.60 19.34
C GLY A 183 -4.81 12.80 18.60
N ASP A 184 -5.06 14.06 18.24
CA ASP A 184 -6.33 14.48 17.63
C ASP A 184 -6.23 14.56 16.11
N ASN A 185 -5.10 14.19 15.52
CA ASN A 185 -4.91 14.25 14.07
C ASN A 185 -5.75 13.21 13.36
N ARG A 186 -6.48 13.65 12.34
CA ARG A 186 -7.34 12.81 11.52
C ARG A 186 -7.18 13.10 10.04
N ILE A 187 -7.12 12.03 9.24
CA ILE A 187 -7.13 12.08 7.78
C ILE A 187 -8.26 11.16 7.30
N ASP A 188 -9.16 11.69 6.47
CA ASP A 188 -10.13 10.85 5.77
C ASP A 188 -9.69 10.70 4.30
N LEU A 189 -9.74 9.47 3.79
CA LEU A 189 -9.39 9.10 2.41
C LEU A 189 -10.64 8.55 1.72
N LEU A 190 -11.05 9.19 0.63
CA LEU A 190 -12.01 8.61 -0.29
C LEU A 190 -11.30 7.54 -1.12
N LEU A 191 -11.89 6.35 -1.16
CA LEU A 191 -11.49 5.24 -1.99
C LEU A 191 -12.54 5.04 -3.08
N PRO A 192 -12.43 5.68 -4.25
CA PRO A 192 -13.28 5.38 -5.39
C PRO A 192 -13.13 3.93 -5.85
N ARG A 193 -14.07 3.45 -6.66
CA ARG A 193 -13.87 2.20 -7.39
C ARG A 193 -12.62 2.30 -8.26
N ARG A 194 -11.92 1.19 -8.43
CA ARG A 194 -10.69 1.07 -9.24
C ARG A 194 -9.54 1.95 -8.75
N SER A 195 -9.59 2.41 -7.49
CA SER A 195 -8.48 3.13 -6.87
C SER A 195 -7.48 2.16 -6.24
N PHE A 196 -6.24 2.59 -6.13
CA PHE A 196 -5.19 1.90 -5.39
C PHE A 196 -4.57 2.86 -4.39
N TYR A 197 -4.58 2.51 -3.11
CA TYR A 197 -3.93 3.30 -2.06
C TYR A 197 -2.72 2.55 -1.50
N CYS A 198 -1.79 3.31 -0.94
CA CYS A 198 -0.61 2.81 -0.26
C CYS A 198 -0.39 3.63 1.01
N MET A 199 -0.35 2.96 2.16
CA MET A 199 0.06 3.55 3.44
C MET A 199 1.43 3.02 3.86
N ARG A 200 2.29 3.91 4.34
CA ARG A 200 3.62 3.62 4.88
C ARG A 200 4.02 4.67 5.92
N GLY A 201 5.19 4.47 6.54
CA GLY A 201 5.77 5.45 7.44
C GLY A 201 4.82 5.89 8.55
N GLY A 202 4.70 7.20 8.80
CA GLY A 202 3.97 7.74 9.94
C GLY A 202 2.51 7.28 10.01
N VAL A 203 1.81 7.29 8.88
CA VAL A 203 0.40 6.85 8.79
C VAL A 203 0.26 5.36 9.11
N ARG A 204 1.16 4.51 8.61
CA ARG A 204 1.06 3.05 8.78
C ARG A 204 1.40 2.55 10.19
N TYR A 205 2.10 3.35 11.00
CA TYR A 205 2.56 2.93 12.34
C TYR A 205 1.98 3.71 13.51
N ARG A 206 1.53 4.95 13.31
CA ARG A 206 1.02 5.81 14.41
C ARG A 206 -0.47 6.13 14.30
N TYR A 207 -1.08 5.79 13.17
CA TYR A 207 -2.50 6.00 12.95
C TYR A 207 -3.20 4.66 12.90
N THR A 208 -4.28 4.56 13.66
CA THR A 208 -5.30 3.57 13.36
C THR A 208 -5.89 3.85 11.99
N HIS A 209 -6.38 2.82 11.32
CA HIS A 209 -7.18 2.95 10.11
C HIS A 209 -8.48 2.15 10.22
N GLU A 210 -9.53 2.63 9.57
CA GLU A 210 -10.85 2.02 9.56
C GLU A 210 -11.56 2.21 8.22
N ILE A 211 -12.48 1.31 7.88
CA ILE A 211 -13.46 1.52 6.81
C ILE A 211 -14.78 1.82 7.50
N LEU A 212 -15.31 3.02 7.32
CA LEU A 212 -16.45 3.51 8.11
C LEU A 212 -17.71 2.62 7.93
N PRO A 213 -18.53 2.43 8.99
CA PRO A 213 -19.81 1.76 8.86
C PRO A 213 -20.91 2.68 8.31
N GLY A 214 -21.98 2.08 7.79
CA GLY A 214 -23.23 2.79 7.48
C GLY A 214 -23.10 3.88 6.42
N VAL A 215 -23.86 4.97 6.59
CA VAL A 215 -23.85 6.12 5.69
C VAL A 215 -22.55 6.90 5.90
N GLN A 216 -21.73 6.94 4.86
CA GLN A 216 -20.44 7.60 4.89
C GLN A 216 -20.53 8.99 4.27
N HIS A 217 -19.69 9.90 4.75
CA HIS A 217 -19.54 11.22 4.16
C HIS A 217 -18.06 11.52 3.93
N PHE A 218 -17.75 12.18 2.82
CA PHE A 218 -16.43 12.68 2.52
C PHE A 218 -16.53 14.15 2.12
N GLN A 219 -15.82 15.04 2.83
CA GLN A 219 -15.91 16.50 2.61
C GLN A 219 -17.35 17.02 2.60
N GLY A 220 -18.20 16.48 3.48
CA GLY A 220 -19.62 16.83 3.59
C GLY A 220 -20.53 16.23 2.51
N GLN A 221 -19.99 15.51 1.52
CA GLN A 221 -20.78 14.84 0.50
C GLN A 221 -21.07 13.38 0.89
N PRO A 222 -22.30 12.87 0.68
CA PRO A 222 -22.62 11.47 0.96
C PRO A 222 -21.84 10.54 0.03
N VAL A 223 -21.38 9.42 0.57
CA VAL A 223 -20.71 8.33 -0.17
C VAL A 223 -21.57 7.09 -0.05
N GLU A 224 -22.22 6.73 -1.17
CA GLU A 224 -23.08 5.56 -1.27
C GLU A 224 -22.23 4.28 -1.36
N ARG A 225 -22.08 3.60 -0.22
CA ARG A 225 -21.35 2.34 -0.12
C ARG A 225 -22.31 1.15 -0.14
N THR A 226 -21.95 0.14 -0.91
CA THR A 226 -22.61 -1.18 -0.99
C THR A 226 -21.59 -2.28 -0.71
N ARG A 227 -21.69 -3.44 -1.36
CA ARG A 227 -20.67 -4.50 -1.27
C ARG A 227 -19.35 -4.00 -1.84
N ARG A 228 -18.27 -4.17 -1.09
CA ARG A 228 -16.93 -3.72 -1.44
C ARG A 228 -15.96 -4.89 -1.38
N ILE A 229 -15.12 -5.04 -2.41
CA ILE A 229 -14.00 -5.96 -2.35
C ILE A 229 -12.71 -5.15 -2.31
N SER A 230 -11.78 -5.52 -1.45
CA SER A 230 -10.40 -5.06 -1.49
C SER A 230 -9.41 -6.19 -1.67
N ILE A 231 -8.40 -5.95 -2.50
CA ILE A 231 -7.26 -6.85 -2.68
C ILE A 231 -6.04 -6.13 -2.11
N MET A 232 -5.51 -6.66 -1.01
CA MET A 232 -4.41 -6.06 -0.27
C MET A 232 -3.07 -6.67 -0.68
N ILE A 233 -2.08 -5.80 -0.79
CA ILE A 233 -0.69 -6.11 -1.08
C ILE A 233 0.13 -5.60 0.11
N ARG A 234 0.94 -6.49 0.69
CA ARG A 234 1.77 -6.19 1.87
C ARG A 234 3.19 -6.68 1.63
N ASP A 235 4.16 -5.94 2.13
CA ASP A 235 5.56 -6.36 2.09
C ASP A 235 5.91 -7.32 3.24
N VAL A 236 6.94 -8.13 3.02
CA VAL A 236 7.49 -9.02 4.03
C VAL A 236 8.22 -8.17 5.06
N PHE A 237 7.95 -8.41 6.33
CA PHE A 237 8.72 -7.80 7.40
C PHE A 237 10.10 -8.45 7.46
N VAL A 238 11.14 -7.66 7.23
CA VAL A 238 12.54 -8.04 7.38
C VAL A 238 13.07 -7.27 8.58
N ASP A 239 13.55 -7.96 9.61
CA ASP A 239 14.30 -7.32 10.70
C ASP A 239 15.56 -6.68 10.10
N LEU A 240 15.60 -5.35 10.07
CA LEU A 240 16.75 -4.56 9.61
C LEU A 240 17.71 -4.27 10.76
#